data_AF-A0A7S0GJD2-F1
#
_entry.id   AF-A0A7S0GJD2-F1
#
_cell.length_a   1.000
_cell.length_b   1.000
_cell.length_c   1.000
_cell.angle_alpha   90.00
_cell.angle_beta   90.00
_cell.angle_gamma   90.00
#
_symmetry.space_group_name_H-M   'P 1'
#
loop_
_entity.id
_entity.type
_entity.pdbx_description
1 polymer ?
#
loop_
_entity_poly.entity_id
_entity_poly.type
_entity_poly.pdbx_seq_one_letter_code
_entity_poly.pdbx_strand_id
1 'polypeptide(L)'
;TMDDFNAPLPSEIFGNIETKGYESTSKIPDVQDDACMWTESPDKMTATLRIPGLRGQPSMCLSILTATNTLSITAFGSIVWTCVLRGEVKPETVKFETKDGPDMIPTVEFEVDKSEFGERWGGFILQIGENSLL
;
A
#
# COMPACT_ATOMS: atom_id res chain seq x y z
N THR A 1 -15.89 -40.22 1.89
CA THR A 1 -16.20 -40.76 0.54
C THR A 1 -15.67 -39.78 -0.50
N MET A 2 -15.80 -40.04 -1.81
CA MET A 2 -15.46 -39.06 -2.86
C MET A 2 -16.22 -37.73 -2.69
N ASP A 3 -17.25 -37.70 -1.84
CA ASP A 3 -18.06 -36.53 -1.47
C ASP A 3 -17.35 -35.53 -0.53
N ASP A 4 -16.26 -35.92 0.15
CA ASP A 4 -15.51 -35.01 1.05
C ASP A 4 -14.76 -33.90 0.30
N PHE A 5 -14.46 -34.08 -1.00
CA PHE A 5 -13.80 -33.06 -1.83
C PHE A 5 -14.75 -32.03 -2.44
N ASN A 6 -16.07 -32.28 -2.39
CA ASN A 6 -17.11 -31.35 -2.82
C ASN A 6 -17.71 -30.54 -1.67
N ALA A 7 -17.22 -30.75 -0.44
CA ALA A 7 -17.61 -29.91 0.68
C ALA A 7 -17.17 -28.47 0.39
N PRO A 8 -18.08 -27.48 0.41
CA PRO A 8 -17.69 -26.08 0.29
C PRO A 8 -16.64 -25.79 1.38
N LEU A 9 -15.50 -25.25 0.95
CA LEU A 9 -14.42 -24.89 1.85
C LEU A 9 -15.00 -24.02 3.00
N PRO A 10 -14.67 -24.31 4.27
CA PRO A 10 -15.20 -23.57 5.40
C PRO A 10 -15.02 -22.06 5.18
N SER A 11 -16.09 -21.28 5.34
CA SER A 11 -16.07 -19.82 5.20
C SER A 11 -15.03 -19.15 6.13
N GLU A 12 -14.70 -19.83 7.23
CA GLU A 12 -13.64 -19.48 8.18
C GLU A 12 -12.23 -19.45 7.56
N ILE A 13 -11.98 -20.25 6.51
CA ILE A 13 -10.71 -20.23 5.79
C ILE A 13 -10.59 -18.96 4.95
N PHE A 14 -11.66 -18.53 4.28
CA PHE A 14 -11.65 -17.34 3.41
C PHE A 14 -11.53 -16.03 4.19
N GLY A 15 -12.00 -16.00 5.45
CA GLY A 15 -11.91 -14.84 6.34
C GLY A 15 -10.51 -14.54 6.88
N ASN A 16 -9.56 -15.46 6.78
CA ASN A 16 -8.21 -15.32 7.35
C ASN A 16 -7.09 -15.39 6.29
N ILE A 17 -7.41 -15.32 4.99
CA ILE A 17 -6.39 -15.32 3.95
C ILE A 17 -5.76 -13.94 3.85
N GLU A 18 -4.47 -13.86 4.17
CA GLU A 18 -3.62 -12.73 3.87
C GLU A 18 -2.88 -12.96 2.55
N THR A 19 -2.91 -11.96 1.66
CA THR A 19 -2.12 -11.95 0.43
C THR A 19 -1.05 -10.87 0.55
N LYS A 20 0.16 -11.14 0.10
CA LYS A 20 1.27 -10.18 0.12
C LYS A 20 1.97 -10.11 -1.23
N GLY A 21 2.55 -8.96 -1.52
CA GLY A 21 3.29 -8.75 -2.76
C GLY A 21 4.22 -7.56 -2.69
N TYR A 22 4.92 -7.35 -3.80
CA TYR A 22 5.75 -6.19 -4.04
C TYR A 22 5.26 -5.48 -5.31
N GLU A 23 5.23 -4.16 -5.28
CA GLU A 23 4.91 -3.32 -6.43
C GLU A 23 5.95 -2.19 -6.54
N SER A 24 6.15 -1.71 -7.77
CA SER A 24 7.03 -0.56 -8.02
C SER A 24 6.37 0.73 -7.54
N THR A 25 7.17 1.65 -7.00
CA THR A 25 6.70 3.02 -6.71
C THR A 25 7.00 3.99 -7.85
N SER A 26 7.69 3.54 -8.90
CA SER A 26 8.04 4.32 -10.08
C SER A 26 7.08 4.11 -11.24
N LYS A 27 6.83 5.19 -12.00
CA LYS A 27 6.13 5.10 -13.29
C LYS A 27 7.05 4.67 -14.43
N ILE A 28 8.36 4.65 -14.21
CA ILE A 28 9.38 4.29 -15.19
C ILE A 28 9.45 2.75 -15.28
N PRO A 29 9.13 2.13 -16.42
CA PRO A 29 9.01 0.67 -16.54
C PRO A 29 10.28 -0.11 -16.19
N ASP A 30 11.45 0.49 -16.41
CA ASP A 30 12.75 -0.15 -16.21
C ASP A 30 13.32 0.08 -14.79
N VAL A 31 12.59 0.80 -13.94
CA VAL A 31 12.95 1.01 -12.53
C VAL A 31 12.29 -0.07 -11.70
N GLN A 32 13.04 -1.13 -11.43
CA GLN A 32 12.69 -2.12 -10.42
C GLN A 32 13.21 -1.65 -9.06
N ASP A 33 12.33 -1.04 -8.26
CA ASP A 33 12.66 -0.53 -6.93
C ASP A 33 12.12 -1.43 -5.79
N ASP A 34 11.20 -2.35 -6.10
CA ASP A 34 10.45 -3.19 -5.13
C ASP A 34 10.12 -2.40 -3.85
N ALA A 35 9.70 -1.15 -4.08
CA ALA A 35 9.65 -0.13 -3.06
C ALA A 35 8.35 -0.15 -2.27
N CYS A 36 7.31 -0.83 -2.76
CA CYS A 36 6.06 -1.03 -2.05
C CYS A 36 5.88 -2.50 -1.71
N MET A 37 6.11 -2.88 -0.45
CA MET A 37 5.67 -4.18 0.07
C MET A 37 4.26 -4.02 0.63
N TRP A 38 3.30 -4.80 0.17
CA TRP A 38 1.92 -4.73 0.66
C TRP A 38 1.44 -6.06 1.22
N THR A 39 0.53 -6.00 2.19
CA THR A 39 -0.22 -7.14 2.73
C THR A 39 -1.70 -6.79 2.85
N GLU A 40 -2.54 -7.68 2.36
CA GLU A 40 -3.98 -7.51 2.21
C GLU A 40 -4.75 -8.59 2.99
N SER A 41 -5.59 -8.17 3.93
CA SER A 41 -6.61 -9.00 4.58
C SER A 41 -8.00 -8.69 4.01
N PRO A 42 -9.09 -9.38 4.40
CA PRO A 42 -10.44 -9.06 3.94
C PRO A 42 -10.91 -7.64 4.28
N ASP A 43 -10.43 -7.08 5.38
CA ASP A 43 -10.90 -5.84 5.99
C ASP A 43 -9.88 -4.70 5.95
N LYS A 44 -8.60 -5.01 5.67
CA LYS A 44 -7.50 -4.07 5.82
C LYS A 44 -6.46 -4.21 4.70
N MET A 45 -5.80 -3.09 4.43
CA MET A 45 -4.62 -3.01 3.58
C MET A 45 -3.46 -2.42 4.40
N THR A 46 -2.29 -3.03 4.29
CA THR A 46 -1.04 -2.52 4.85
C THR A 46 0.00 -2.39 3.75
N ALA A 47 0.79 -1.33 3.78
CA ALA A 47 1.86 -1.10 2.83
C ALA A 47 3.10 -0.51 3.53
N THR A 48 4.28 -0.96 3.11
CA THR A 48 5.57 -0.38 3.49
C THR A 48 6.19 0.20 2.22
N LEU A 49 6.27 1.53 2.17
CA LEU A 49 6.72 2.30 1.01
C LEU A 49 8.14 2.82 1.24
N ARG A 50 9.01 2.70 0.24
CA ARG A 50 10.39 3.21 0.22
C ARG A 50 10.67 3.91 -1.11
N ILE A 51 10.32 5.19 -1.22
CA ILE A 51 10.45 5.93 -2.49
C ILE A 51 11.91 6.39 -2.67
N PRO A 52 12.68 5.86 -3.65
CA PRO A 52 14.10 6.19 -3.78
C PRO A 52 14.37 7.67 -4.05
N GLY A 53 13.43 8.38 -4.68
CA GLY A 53 13.50 9.83 -4.91
C GLY A 53 13.53 10.68 -3.63
N LEU A 54 13.22 10.09 -2.46
CA LEU A 54 13.27 10.75 -1.16
C LEU A 54 14.59 10.54 -0.40
N ARG A 55 15.62 9.96 -1.05
CA ARG A 55 16.92 9.75 -0.41
C ARG A 55 17.47 11.04 0.21
N GLY A 56 17.87 10.95 1.48
CA GLY A 56 18.42 12.05 2.26
C GLY A 56 17.37 12.98 2.89
N GLN A 57 16.08 12.77 2.62
CA GLN A 57 15.02 13.47 3.34
C GLN A 57 14.83 12.86 4.73
N PRO A 58 14.72 13.68 5.80
CA PRO A 58 14.39 13.18 7.12
C PRO A 58 13.00 12.56 7.12
N SER A 59 12.83 11.36 7.69
CA SER A 59 11.50 10.72 7.78
C SER A 59 10.44 11.61 8.45
N MET A 60 10.84 12.40 9.44
CA MET A 60 9.96 13.34 10.16
C MET A 60 9.37 14.47 9.30
N CYS A 61 9.91 14.73 8.10
CA CYS A 61 9.33 15.74 7.20
C CYS A 61 8.19 15.17 6.35
N LEU A 62 7.98 13.85 6.39
CA LEU A 62 6.98 13.16 5.60
C LEU A 62 5.61 13.15 6.29
N SER A 63 4.57 13.26 5.47
CA SER A 63 3.19 13.06 5.90
C SER A 63 2.40 12.44 4.76
N ILE A 64 1.24 11.86 5.06
CA ILE A 64 0.36 11.26 4.06
C ILE A 64 -0.97 11.99 3.98
N LEU A 65 -1.52 12.04 2.77
CA LEU A 65 -2.89 12.46 2.50
C LEU A 65 -3.59 11.31 1.82
N THR A 66 -4.63 10.79 2.47
CA THR A 66 -5.41 9.67 1.94
C THR A 66 -6.82 10.15 1.63
N ALA A 67 -7.31 9.81 0.44
CA ALA A 67 -8.71 9.90 0.08
C ALA A 67 -9.25 8.49 -0.22
N THR A 68 -10.53 8.39 -0.59
CA THR A 68 -11.21 7.10 -0.79
C THR A 68 -10.45 6.14 -1.71
N ASN A 69 -9.78 6.63 -2.74
CA ASN A 69 -9.08 5.79 -3.71
C ASN A 69 -7.68 6.32 -4.08
N THR A 70 -7.13 7.24 -3.28
CA THR A 70 -5.80 7.79 -3.55
C THR A 70 -4.98 7.91 -2.27
N LEU A 71 -3.67 7.75 -2.45
CA LEU A 71 -2.67 8.03 -1.42
C LEU A 71 -1.66 9.01 -1.99
N SER A 72 -1.36 10.06 -1.23
CA SER A 72 -0.29 11.01 -1.51
C SER A 72 0.69 11.04 -0.35
N ILE A 73 1.99 11.06 -0.66
CA ILE A 73 3.05 11.36 0.29
C ILE A 73 3.48 12.80 0.05
N THR A 74 3.64 13.53 1.15
CA THR A 74 4.14 14.90 1.17
C THR A 74 5.48 14.94 1.88
N ALA A 75 6.35 15.86 1.46
CA ALA A 75 7.58 16.23 2.17
C ALA A 75 7.58 17.75 2.34
N PHE A 76 7.76 18.24 3.58
CA PHE A 76 7.67 19.67 3.90
C PHE A 76 6.38 20.35 3.37
N GLY A 77 5.25 19.62 3.42
CA GLY A 77 3.94 20.11 2.97
C GLY A 77 3.73 20.13 1.45
N SER A 78 4.72 19.73 0.65
CA SER A 78 4.58 19.58 -0.81
C SER A 78 4.35 18.13 -1.18
N ILE A 79 3.41 17.85 -2.09
CA ILE A 79 3.17 16.49 -2.61
C ILE A 79 4.37 16.05 -3.43
N VAL A 80 4.94 14.89 -3.07
CA VAL A 80 6.15 14.33 -3.69
C VAL A 80 5.91 12.96 -4.32
N TRP A 81 4.85 12.26 -3.95
CA TRP A 81 4.49 11.00 -4.58
C TRP A 81 2.99 10.78 -4.43
N THR A 82 2.37 10.20 -5.44
CA THR A 82 0.93 9.93 -5.43
C THR A 82 0.63 8.64 -6.15
N CYS A 83 -0.39 7.92 -5.69
CA CYS A 83 -0.97 6.81 -6.42
C CYS A 83 -2.49 6.78 -6.31
N VAL A 84 -3.09 6.10 -7.29
CA VAL A 84 -4.46 5.58 -7.23
C VAL A 84 -4.37 4.18 -6.65
N LEU A 85 -5.19 3.92 -5.64
CA LEU A 85 -5.31 2.62 -4.99
C LEU A 85 -6.14 1.67 -5.85
N ARG A 86 -5.89 0.36 -5.75
CA ARG A 86 -6.67 -0.66 -6.49
C ARG A 86 -8.11 -0.80 -6.03
N GLY A 87 -8.43 -0.37 -4.82
CA GLY A 87 -9.78 -0.36 -4.28
C GLY A 87 -10.01 0.80 -3.34
N GLU A 88 -11.20 0.82 -2.75
CA GLU A 88 -11.63 1.92 -1.90
C GLU A 88 -11.31 1.69 -0.42
N VAL A 89 -10.84 2.74 0.24
CA VAL A 89 -10.47 2.76 1.65
C VAL A 89 -11.34 3.73 2.44
N LYS A 90 -11.36 3.54 3.77
CA LYS A 90 -11.93 4.48 4.75
C LYS A 90 -10.84 5.43 5.23
N PRO A 91 -10.72 6.66 4.69
CA PRO A 91 -9.58 7.53 4.97
C PRO A 91 -9.42 7.90 6.45
N GLU A 92 -10.52 7.90 7.20
CA GLU A 92 -10.55 8.17 8.63
C GLU A 92 -9.90 7.07 9.50
N THR A 93 -9.68 5.89 8.94
CA THR A 93 -9.07 4.74 9.65
C THR A 93 -7.56 4.64 9.47
N VAL A 94 -6.99 5.55 8.68
CA VAL A 94 -5.58 5.54 8.32
C VAL A 94 -4.70 5.65 9.56
N LYS A 95 -3.71 4.77 9.62
CA LYS A 95 -2.57 4.86 10.53
C LYS A 95 -1.31 4.84 9.69
N PHE A 96 -0.34 5.66 10.08
CA PHE A 96 0.96 5.63 9.44
C PHE A 96 2.08 5.96 10.40
N GLU A 97 3.26 5.46 10.09
CA GLU A 97 4.51 5.77 10.77
C GLU A 97 5.60 6.00 9.73
N THR A 98 6.49 6.94 10.02
CA THR A 98 7.63 7.25 9.16
C THR A 98 8.91 6.95 9.92
N LYS A 99 9.84 6.25 9.30
CA LYS A 99 11.13 5.88 9.90
C LYS A 99 12.25 6.20 8.93
N ASP A 100 13.42 6.54 9.47
CA ASP A 100 14.62 6.59 8.65
C ASP A 100 14.94 5.14 8.21
N GLY A 101 14.86 4.88 6.91
CA GLY A 101 15.10 3.56 6.35
C GLY A 101 16.55 3.36 5.90
N PRO A 102 16.85 2.19 5.33
CA PRO A 102 18.18 1.88 4.82
C PRO A 102 18.58 2.84 3.69
N ASP A 103 19.89 2.99 3.47
CA ASP A 103 20.46 3.83 2.40
C ASP A 103 19.98 5.29 2.40
N MET A 104 19.59 5.79 3.59
CA MET A 104 19.00 7.12 3.78
C MET A 104 17.69 7.33 3.01
N ILE A 105 17.00 6.26 2.63
CA ILE A 105 15.67 6.32 2.02
C ILE A 105 14.65 6.18 3.15
N PRO A 106 13.79 7.19 3.40
CA PRO A 106 12.78 7.07 4.44
C PRO A 106 11.75 5.98 4.09
N THR A 107 11.28 5.28 5.12
CA THR A 107 10.23 4.26 5.02
C THR A 107 8.93 4.82 5.56
N VAL A 108 7.84 4.64 4.82
CA VAL A 108 6.48 4.94 5.27
C VAL A 108 5.72 3.63 5.47
N GLU A 109 5.37 3.34 6.72
CA GLU A 109 4.47 2.25 7.07
C GLU A 109 3.04 2.80 7.07
N PHE A 110 2.15 2.18 6.32
CA PHE A 110 0.77 2.60 6.10
C PHE A 110 -0.18 1.45 6.39
N GLU A 111 -1.26 1.74 7.11
CA GLU A 111 -2.37 0.82 7.40
C GLU A 111 -3.69 1.57 7.19
N VAL A 112 -4.66 0.92 6.55
CA VAL A 112 -6.00 1.47 6.37
C VAL A 112 -7.05 0.36 6.25
N ASP A 113 -8.24 0.62 6.76
CA ASP A 113 -9.37 -0.27 6.58
C ASP A 113 -10.00 -0.08 5.19
N LYS A 114 -10.45 -1.18 4.61
CA LYS A 114 -11.19 -1.18 3.35
C LYS A 114 -12.60 -0.63 3.53
N SER A 115 -13.11 -0.02 2.48
CA SER A 115 -14.51 0.41 2.41
C SER A 115 -15.45 -0.79 2.42
N GLU A 116 -15.15 -1.80 1.60
CA GLU A 116 -15.93 -3.02 1.47
C GLU A 116 -15.21 -4.24 2.07
N PHE A 117 -15.88 -4.96 2.96
CA PHE A 117 -15.35 -6.18 3.58
C PHE A 117 -15.32 -7.32 2.57
N GLY A 118 -14.19 -8.02 2.48
CA GLY A 118 -14.03 -9.23 1.67
C GLY A 118 -13.63 -8.98 0.22
N GLU A 119 -13.64 -7.72 -0.24
CA GLU A 119 -13.12 -7.36 -1.55
C GLU A 119 -11.61 -7.67 -1.63
N ARG A 120 -11.18 -8.30 -2.73
CA ARG A 120 -9.78 -8.65 -2.97
C ARG A 120 -9.23 -7.84 -4.14
N TRP A 121 -8.20 -7.06 -3.86
CA TRP A 121 -7.57 -6.14 -4.80
C TRP A 121 -6.41 -6.80 -5.54
N GLY A 122 -5.71 -7.74 -4.89
CA GLY A 122 -4.55 -8.42 -5.48
C GLY A 122 -3.36 -7.49 -5.71
N GLY A 123 -3.32 -6.36 -4.99
CA GLY A 123 -2.29 -5.33 -5.10
C GLY A 123 -2.69 -4.06 -4.35
N PHE A 124 -1.74 -3.14 -4.22
CA PHE A 124 -1.91 -1.84 -3.56
C PHE A 124 -2.11 -0.71 -4.59
N ILE A 125 -1.26 -0.68 -5.61
CA ILE A 125 -1.14 0.43 -6.57
C ILE A 125 -1.84 0.07 -7.89
N LEU A 126 -2.84 0.87 -8.29
CA LEU A 126 -3.42 0.80 -9.63
C LEU A 126 -2.60 1.62 -10.62
N GLN A 127 -2.27 2.85 -10.25
CA GLN A 127 -1.56 3.79 -11.11
C GLN A 127 -0.78 4.82 -10.27
N ILE A 128 0.43 5.16 -10.69
CA ILE A 128 1.24 6.22 -10.06
C ILE A 128 0.96 7.55 -10.76
N GLY A 129 0.80 8.61 -9.98
CA GLY A 129 0.52 9.95 -10.49
C GLY A 129 1.72 10.59 -11.18
N GLU A 130 1.45 11.47 -12.14
CA GLU A 130 2.46 12.04 -13.06
C GLU A 130 3.54 12.88 -12.39
N ASN A 131 3.22 13.54 -11.28
CA ASN A 131 4.15 14.42 -10.57
C ASN A 131 4.88 13.71 -9.42
N SER A 132 4.85 12.37 -9.39
CA SER A 132 5.57 11.61 -8.37
C SER A 132 7.07 11.70 -8.65
N LEU A 133 7.87 11.86 -7.60
CA LEU A 133 9.34 11.97 -7.65
C LEU A 133 10.00 10.63 -8.04
N LEU A 134 9.60 10.05 -9.17
CA LEU A 134 10.26 8.93 -9.86
C LEU A 134 9.95 9.02 -11.36
#